data_AF-A0A6C0KNV6-F1
#
_entry.id   AF-A0A6C0KNV6-F1
#
_cell.length_a   1.000
_cell.length_b   1.000
_cell.length_c   1.000
_cell.angle_alpha   90.00
_cell.angle_beta   90.00
_cell.angle_gamma   90.00
#
_symmetry.space_group_name_H-M   'P 1'
#
loop_
_entity.id
_entity.type
_entity.pdbx_description
1 polymer ?
#
loop_
_entity_poly.entity_id
_entity_poly.type
_entity_poly.pdbx_seq_one_letter_code
_entity_poly.pdbx_strand_id
1 'polypeptide(L)'
;MDKNIQLEDLVSKIDNMEKCHHIEILRIIKESSPNVCISENKNGSFINMNELNSNTIEEIHTYIRLNDTIEEDIQHHETLKNTIIETFIS
;
A
#
# COMPACT_ATOMS: atom_id res chain seq x y z
N MET A 1 -5.07 19.63 10.68
CA MET A 1 -4.02 18.60 10.77
C MET A 1 -3.04 18.89 9.66
N ASP A 2 -1.75 19.03 9.96
CA ASP A 2 -0.76 19.54 9.02
C ASP A 2 -0.49 18.54 7.88
N LYS A 3 -0.39 19.06 6.64
CA LYS A 3 -0.15 18.26 5.42
C LYS A 3 1.09 17.36 5.53
N ASN A 4 2.14 17.82 6.24
CA ASN A 4 3.36 17.03 6.45
C ASN A 4 3.09 15.77 7.29
N ILE A 5 2.27 15.87 8.34
CA ILE A 5 1.97 14.73 9.22
C ILE A 5 1.27 13.62 8.43
N GLN A 6 0.34 13.98 7.53
CA GLN A 6 -0.36 13.00 6.70
C GLN A 6 0.57 12.26 5.72
N LEU A 7 1.59 12.95 5.21
CA LEU A 7 2.55 12.37 4.28
C LEU A 7 3.56 11.47 5.00
N GLU A 8 3.96 11.84 6.20
CA GLU A 8 4.81 11.01 7.09
C GLU A 8 4.11 9.69 7.44
N ASP A 9 2.82 9.74 7.82
CA ASP A 9 2.02 8.55 8.10
C ASP A 9 1.92 7.63 6.88
N LEU A 10 1.72 8.19 5.69
CA LEU A 10 1.68 7.44 4.45
C LEU A 10 3.00 6.75 4.15
N VAL A 11 4.12 7.47 4.26
CA VAL A 11 5.47 6.91 4.06
C VAL A 11 5.72 5.77 5.05
N SER A 12 5.43 6.00 6.33
CA SER A 12 5.60 4.97 7.36
C SER A 12 4.75 3.73 7.06
N LYS A 13 3.53 3.91 6.54
CA LYS A 13 2.70 2.76 6.16
C LYS A 13 3.33 1.99 5.01
N ILE A 14 3.76 2.68 3.95
CA ILE A 14 4.38 2.08 2.77
C ILE A 14 5.64 1.30 3.17
N ASP A 15 6.52 1.87 3.99
CA ASP A 15 7.77 1.23 4.42
C ASP A 15 7.58 -0.11 5.14
N ASN A 16 6.42 -0.30 5.79
CA ASN A 16 6.08 -1.55 6.49
C ASN A 16 5.37 -2.58 5.59
N MET A 17 5.03 -2.23 4.35
CA MET A 17 4.42 -3.17 3.39
C MET A 17 5.46 -4.11 2.78
N GLU A 18 5.02 -5.27 2.31
CA GLU A 18 5.85 -6.17 1.52
C GLU A 18 6.31 -5.56 0.19
N LYS A 19 7.43 -6.06 -0.32
CA LYS A 19 8.07 -5.59 -1.56
C LYS A 19 7.13 -5.57 -2.77
N CYS A 20 6.18 -6.49 -2.86
CA CYS A 20 5.20 -6.52 -3.94
C CYS A 20 4.35 -5.23 -3.98
N HIS A 21 3.95 -4.69 -2.83
CA HIS A 21 3.21 -3.45 -2.72
C HIS A 21 4.08 -2.24 -3.10
N HIS A 22 5.37 -2.25 -2.75
CA HIS A 22 6.30 -1.19 -3.17
C HIS A 22 6.42 -1.11 -4.70
N ILE A 23 6.44 -2.26 -5.38
CA ILE A 23 6.48 -2.31 -6.86
C ILE A 23 5.21 -1.71 -7.47
N GLU A 24 4.06 -2.03 -6.89
CA GLU A 24 2.76 -1.55 -7.35
C GLU A 24 2.60 -0.04 -7.12
N ILE A 25 3.01 0.44 -5.94
CA ILE A 25 3.03 1.88 -5.62
C ILE A 25 4.00 2.63 -6.55
N LEU A 26 5.16 2.05 -6.85
CA LEU A 26 6.10 2.62 -7.83
C LEU A 26 5.47 2.69 -9.23
N ARG A 27 4.66 1.70 -9.63
CA ARG A 27 3.90 1.74 -10.89
C ARG A 27 2.92 2.91 -10.90
N ILE A 28 2.10 3.05 -9.86
CA ILE A 28 1.13 4.16 -9.69
C ILE A 28 1.85 5.51 -9.80
N ILE A 29 2.99 5.67 -9.13
CA ILE A 29 3.79 6.90 -9.18
C ILE A 29 4.28 7.19 -10.60
N LYS A 30 4.79 6.19 -11.32
CA LYS A 30 5.27 6.36 -12.70
C LYS A 30 4.15 6.70 -13.68
N GLU A 31 2.95 6.17 -13.47
CA GLU A 31 1.77 6.42 -14.32
C GLU A 31 1.19 7.83 -14.06
N SER A 32 1.05 8.20 -12.79
CA SER A 32 0.32 9.42 -12.39
C SER A 32 1.20 10.63 -12.12
N SER A 33 2.51 10.44 -11.96
CA SER A 33 3.53 11.49 -11.82
C SER A 33 4.78 11.19 -12.67
N PRO A 34 4.68 11.18 -14.01
CA PRO A 34 5.76 10.73 -14.91
C PRO A 34 7.03 11.58 -14.86
N ASN A 35 6.96 12.80 -14.31
CA ASN A 35 8.08 13.73 -14.20
C ASN A 35 8.78 13.67 -12.83
N VAL A 36 8.34 12.80 -11.91
CA VAL A 36 8.97 12.73 -10.58
C VAL A 36 10.38 12.15 -10.71
N CYS A 37 11.35 12.73 -9.98
CA CYS A 37 12.68 12.17 -9.94
C CYS A 37 12.71 10.92 -9.06
N ILE A 38 13.12 9.80 -9.65
CA ILE A 38 13.29 8.51 -8.96
C ILE A 38 14.77 8.17 -9.01
N SER A 39 15.41 8.08 -7.85
CA SER A 39 16.80 7.64 -7.73
C SER A 39 16.83 6.17 -7.33
N GLU A 40 17.44 5.32 -8.15
CA GLU A 40 17.49 3.87 -7.90
C GLU A 40 18.91 3.45 -7.48
N ASN A 41 18.99 2.55 -6.50
CA ASN A 41 20.22 1.84 -6.16
C ASN A 41 19.92 0.34 -5.91
N LYS A 42 20.95 -0.43 -5.54
CA LYS A 42 20.80 -1.87 -5.28
C LYS A 42 19.80 -2.22 -4.17
N ASN A 43 19.47 -1.25 -3.32
CA ASN A 43 18.61 -1.40 -2.15
C ASN A 43 17.18 -0.88 -2.37
N GLY A 44 16.88 -0.21 -3.48
CA GLY A 44 15.54 0.27 -3.78
C GLY A 44 15.49 1.59 -4.55
N SER A 45 14.32 2.22 -4.53
CA SER A 45 14.02 3.50 -5.18
C SER A 45 13.79 4.57 -4.11
N PHE A 46 14.44 5.72 -4.25
CA PHE A 46 14.23 6.90 -3.43
C PHE A 46 13.34 7.88 -4.19
N ILE A 47 12.24 8.29 -3.55
CA ILE A 47 11.22 9.16 -4.12
C ILE A 47 10.91 10.26 -3.11
N ASN A 48 10.89 11.52 -3.56
CA ASN A 48 10.46 12.63 -2.74
C ASN A 48 8.93 12.75 -2.81
N MET A 49 8.24 12.31 -1.75
CA MET A 49 6.76 12.34 -1.71
C MET A 49 6.17 13.75 -1.81
N ASN A 50 6.94 14.81 -1.49
CA ASN A 50 6.50 16.19 -1.65
C ASN A 50 6.39 16.64 -3.11
N GLU A 51 7.03 15.93 -4.04
CA GLU A 51 6.98 16.21 -5.48
C GLU A 51 5.78 15.53 -6.16
N LEU A 52 5.08 14.64 -5.45
CA LEU A 52 3.91 13.96 -5.96
C LEU A 52 2.69 14.88 -5.97
N ASN A 53 1.93 14.82 -7.06
CA ASN A 53 0.67 15.53 -7.15
C ASN A 53 -0.41 14.85 -6.28
N SER A 54 -1.43 15.61 -5.89
CA SER A 54 -2.50 15.10 -5.02
C SER A 54 -3.23 13.88 -5.58
N ASN A 55 -3.37 13.80 -6.92
CA ASN A 55 -4.00 12.66 -7.59
C ASN A 55 -3.21 11.37 -7.34
N THR A 56 -1.88 11.44 -7.46
CA THR A 56 -1.01 10.28 -7.21
C THR A 56 -1.10 9.83 -5.76
N ILE A 57 -1.13 10.78 -4.81
CA ILE A 57 -1.31 10.48 -3.39
C ILE A 57 -2.67 9.80 -3.13
N GLU A 58 -3.74 10.28 -3.76
CA GLU A 58 -5.08 9.70 -3.64
C GLU A 58 -5.16 8.27 -4.22
N GLU A 59 -4.49 8.02 -5.35
CA GLU A 59 -4.41 6.68 -5.95
C GLU A 59 -3.64 5.70 -5.07
N ILE A 60 -2.53 6.13 -4.45
CA ILE A 60 -1.78 5.31 -3.49
C ILE A 60 -2.66 4.98 -2.28
N HIS A 61 -3.38 5.96 -1.73
CA HIS A 61 -4.32 5.72 -0.63
C HIS A 61 -5.43 4.74 -1.02
N THR A 62 -5.95 4.87 -2.24
CA THR A 62 -6.99 3.98 -2.77
C THR A 62 -6.47 2.56 -2.88
N TYR A 63 -5.27 2.38 -3.42
CA TYR A 63 -4.61 1.08 -3.50
C TYR A 63 -4.43 0.44 -2.12
N ILE A 64 -3.86 1.19 -1.17
CA ILE A 64 -3.62 0.70 0.20
C ILE A 64 -4.93 0.27 0.85
N ARG A 65 -6.00 1.08 0.73
CA ARG A 65 -7.31 0.73 1.29
C ARG A 65 -7.88 -0.55 0.69
N LEU A 66 -7.75 -0.72 -0.63
CA LEU A 66 -8.20 -1.94 -1.30
C LEU A 66 -7.41 -3.16 -0.81
N ASN A 67 -6.09 -3.03 -0.64
CA ASN A 67 -5.25 -4.10 -0.11
C ASN A 67 -5.71 -4.53 1.30
N ASP A 68 -5.89 -3.56 2.20
CA ASP A 68 -6.35 -3.83 3.57
C ASP A 68 -7.73 -4.55 3.57
N THR A 69 -8.67 -4.10 2.72
CA THR A 69 -9.99 -4.75 2.60
C THR A 69 -9.89 -6.19 2.10
N ILE A 70 -8.98 -6.46 1.16
CA ILE A 70 -8.77 -7.82 0.63
C ILE A 70 -8.18 -8.73 1.70
N GLU A 71 -7.21 -8.23 2.48
CA GLU A 71 -6.61 -9.00 3.58
C GLU A 71 -7.65 -9.36 4.66
N GLU A 72 -8.50 -8.40 5.04
CA GLU A 72 -9.59 -8.63 5.99
C GLU A 72 -10.58 -9.70 5.51
N ASP A 73 -10.94 -9.65 4.23
CA ASP A 73 -11.87 -10.62 3.62
C ASP A 73 -11.27 -12.03 3.60
N ILE A 74 -10.00 -12.15 3.21
CA ILE A 74 -9.28 -13.44 3.24
C ILE A 74 -9.26 -13.99 4.66
N GLN A 75 -8.92 -13.18 5.66
CA GLN A 75 -8.89 -13.60 7.05
C GLN A 75 -10.28 -14.02 7.57
N HIS A 76 -11.34 -13.32 7.13
CA HIS A 76 -12.72 -13.70 7.43
C HIS A 76 -13.06 -15.08 6.86
N HIS A 77 -12.72 -15.33 5.60
CA HIS A 77 -12.95 -16.61 4.94
C HIS A 77 -12.15 -17.77 5.57
N GLU A 78 -10.91 -17.53 5.97
CA GLU A 78 -10.09 -18.52 6.69
C GLU A 78 -10.68 -18.86 8.06
N THR A 79 -11.11 -17.84 8.80
CA THR A 79 -11.76 -18.03 10.10
C THR A 79 -13.04 -18.85 9.97
N LEU A 80 -13.90 -18.50 9.01
CA LEU A 80 -15.14 -19.23 8.74
C LEU A 80 -14.87 -20.69 8.38
N LYS A 81 -13.89 -20.94 7.51
CA LYS A 81 -13.47 -22.30 7.14
C LYS A 81 -13.06 -23.10 8.37
N ASN A 82 -12.23 -22.54 9.24
CA ASN A 82 -11.77 -23.22 10.45
C ASN A 82 -12.93 -23.51 11.41
N THR A 83 -13.82 -22.54 11.63
CA THR A 83 -15.03 -22.74 12.46
C THR A 83 -15.90 -23.89 11.95
N ILE A 84 -16.09 -24.00 10.63
CA ILE A 84 -16.88 -25.10 10.04
C ILE A 84 -16.21 -26.46 10.30
N ILE A 85 -14.89 -26.55 10.10
CA ILE A 85 -14.12 -27.78 10.33
C ILE A 85 -14.21 -28.21 11.81
N GLU A 86 -14.04 -27.26 12.73
CA GLU A 86 -14.10 -27.53 14.17
C GLU A 86 -15.51 -27.90 14.64
N THR A 87 -16.56 -27.29 14.06
CA THR A 87 -17.94 -27.47 14.54
C THR A 87 -18.63 -28.69 13.94
N PHE A 88 -18.32 -29.06 12.69
CA PHE A 88 -19.10 -30.06 11.94
C PHE A 88 -18.31 -31.27 11.46
N ILE A 89 -16.97 -31.20 11.45
CA ILE A 89 -16.13 -32.28 10.93
C ILE A 89 -15.31 -32.95 12.06
N SER A 90 -14.96 -32.19 13.09
CA SER A 90 -14.27 -32.70 14.30
C SER A 90 -15.28 -33.23 15.33
#